data_AF-A0A7C3FGN6-F1
#
_entry.id   AF-A0A7C3FGN6-F1
#
_cell.length_a   1.000
_cell.length_b   1.000
_cell.length_c   1.000
_cell.angle_alpha   90.00
_cell.angle_beta   90.00
_cell.angle_gamma   90.00
#
_symmetry.space_group_name_H-M   'P 1'
#
loop_
_entity.id
_entity.type
_entity.pdbx_description
1 polymer ?
#
loop_
_entity_poly.entity_id
_entity_poly.type
_entity_poly.pdbx_seq_one_letter_code
_entity_poly.pdbx_strand_id
1 'polypeptide(L)' 'MTEQLLSDFEPEIEELTLIPSDGGVYEVEVDGELIYSKKQTGRHAEYEEVKKAIQAKLNR' A
#
# COMPACT_ATOMS: atom_id res chain seq x y z
N MET A 1 2.78 -8.77 -1.07
CA MET A 1 2.35 -7.38 -1.30
C MET A 1 3.19 -6.75 -2.41
N THR A 2 4.45 -6.41 -2.17
CA THR A 2 5.33 -5.68 -3.10
C THR A 2 5.40 -6.24 -4.51
N GLU A 3 5.70 -7.54 -4.67
CA GLU A 3 5.81 -8.16 -6.00
C GLU A 3 4.51 -8.07 -6.81
N GLN A 4 3.36 -8.20 -6.13
CA GLN A 4 2.05 -8.10 -6.78
C GLN A 4 1.72 -6.65 -7.17
N LEU A 5 2.07 -5.68 -6.30
CA LEU A 5 1.90 -4.26 -6.63
C LEU A 5 2.75 -3.86 -7.84
N LEU A 6 4.01 -4.29 -7.89
CA LEU A 6 4.85 -4.06 -9.06
C LEU A 6 4.24 -4.72 -10.31
N SER A 7 3.79 -5.97 -10.22
CA SER A 7 3.15 -6.64 -11.37
C SER A 7 1.88 -5.94 -11.87
N ASP A 8 1.08 -5.33 -11.00
CA ASP A 8 -0.20 -4.72 -11.37
C ASP A 8 -0.09 -3.22 -11.74
N PHE A 9 0.95 -2.53 -11.27
CA PHE A 9 1.09 -1.07 -11.35
C PHE A 9 2.49 -0.59 -11.79
N GLU A 10 3.34 -1.45 -12.37
CA GLU A 10 4.69 -1.08 -12.84
C GLU A 10 4.71 0.22 -13.68
N PRO A 11 3.79 0.46 -14.63
CA PRO A 11 3.78 1.70 -15.41
C PRO A 11 3.45 2.97 -14.62
N GLU A 12 2.76 2.83 -13.48
CA GLU A 12 2.30 3.94 -12.65
C GLU A 12 3.22 4.22 -11.44
N ILE A 13 4.16 3.33 -11.13
CA ILE A 13 5.07 3.46 -9.98
C ILE A 13 6.35 4.18 -10.40
N GLU A 14 6.59 5.37 -9.85
CA GLU A 14 7.89 6.06 -9.94
C GLU A 14 8.91 5.44 -8.97
N GLU A 15 8.49 5.23 -7.71
CA GLU A 15 9.30 4.60 -6.67
C GLU A 15 8.43 3.72 -5.77
N LEU A 16 9.01 2.61 -5.29
CA LEU A 16 8.44 1.81 -4.21
C LEU A 16 9.50 1.63 -3.12
N THR A 17 9.25 2.18 -1.94
CA THR A 17 10.16 2.13 -0.80
C THR A 17 9.61 1.20 0.28
N LEU A 18 10.47 0.36 0.86
CA LEU A 18 10.17 -0.41 2.07
C LEU A 18 10.87 0.25 3.25
N ILE A 19 10.09 0.81 4.18
CA ILE A 19 10.59 1.49 5.38
C ILE A 19 10.41 0.56 6.58
N PRO A 20 11.49 0.00 7.16
CA PRO A 20 11.41 -0.74 8.40
C PRO A 20 10.91 0.17 9.53
N SER A 21 10.02 -0.35 10.37
CA SER A 21 9.46 0.38 11.51
C SER A 21 9.22 -0.56 12.69
N ASP A 22 9.02 0.02 13.86
CA ASP A 22 8.85 -0.70 15.12
C ASP A 22 7.38 -0.75 15.57
N GLY A 23 7.11 -1.50 16.66
CA GLY A 23 5.80 -1.50 17.31
C GLY A 23 4.69 -2.23 16.53
N GLY A 24 5.08 -3.12 15.60
CA GLY A 24 4.13 -3.95 14.83
C GLY A 24 3.27 -3.16 13.85
N VAL A 25 3.69 -1.94 13.49
CA VAL A 25 3.07 -1.09 12.48
C VAL A 25 3.17 -1.73 11.11
N TYR A 26 2.11 -1.57 10.32
CA TYR A 26 2.13 -1.83 8.89
C TYR A 26 1.25 -0.79 8.24
N GLU A 27 1.86 0.08 7.45
CA GLU A 27 1.21 1.21 6.80
C GLU A 27 1.54 1.18 5.31
N VAL A 28 0.57 1.61 4.51
CA VAL A 28 0.75 1.78 3.07
C VAL A 28 0.31 3.18 2.73
N GLU A 29 1.20 3.90 2.06
CA GLU A 29 1.01 5.27 1.61
C GLU A 29 1.18 5.35 0.09
N VAL A 30 0.43 6.25 -0.53
CA VAL A 30 0.57 6.62 -1.94
C VAL A 30 0.74 8.13 -1.98
N ASP A 31 1.85 8.60 -2.53
CA ASP A 31 2.21 10.03 -2.59
C ASP A 31 2.11 10.74 -1.24
N GLY A 32 2.52 10.05 -0.17
CA GLY A 32 2.46 10.53 1.23
C GLY A 32 1.07 10.52 1.85
N GLU A 33 0.05 9.99 1.16
CA GLU A 33 -1.29 9.81 1.71
C GLU A 33 -1.50 8.37 2.20
N LEU A 34 -1.86 8.25 3.48
CA LEU A 34 -2.15 6.97 4.12
C LEU A 34 -3.41 6.31 3.55
N ILE A 35 -3.22 5.17 2.87
CA ILE A 35 -4.32 4.37 2.29
C ILE A 35 -4.63 3.11 3.10
N TYR A 36 -3.72 2.69 3.99
CA TYR A 36 -3.92 1.57 4.90
C TYR A 36 -3.11 1.74 6.19
N SER A 37 -3.68 1.39 7.35
CA SER A 37 -2.94 1.24 8.61
C SER A 37 -3.43 0.06 9.43
N LYS A 38 -2.51 -0.84 9.76
CA LYS A 38 -2.75 -1.96 10.68
C LYS A 38 -3.16 -1.49 12.08
N LYS A 39 -2.68 -0.32 12.52
CA LYS A 39 -3.11 0.26 13.81
C LYS A 39 -4.59 0.63 13.82
N GLN A 40 -5.13 1.03 12.66
CA GLN A 40 -6.55 1.38 12.52
C GLN A 40 -7.43 0.13 12.33
N THR A 41 -6.97 -0.85 11.55
CA THR A 41 -7.76 -2.04 11.22
C THR A 41 -7.61 -3.19 12.22
N GLY A 42 -6.55 -3.19 13.02
CA GLY A 42 -6.22 -4.26 13.97
C GLY A 42 -5.72 -5.56 13.32
N ARG A 43 -5.50 -5.59 11.99
CA ARG A 43 -5.03 -6.75 11.24
C ARG A 43 -3.99 -6.37 10.19
N HIS A 44 -3.32 -7.34 9.57
CA HIS A 44 -2.44 -7.07 8.44
C HIS A 44 -3.25 -6.78 7.17
N ALA A 45 -2.65 -6.04 6.24
CA ALA A 45 -3.26 -5.77 4.94
C ALA A 45 -3.40 -7.04 4.12
N GLU A 46 -4.55 -7.20 3.50
CA GLU A 46 -4.80 -8.08 2.37
C GLU A 46 -4.42 -7.37 1.06
N TYR A 47 -4.06 -8.13 0.03
CA TYR A 47 -3.66 -7.52 -1.23
C TYR A 47 -4.80 -6.72 -1.89
N GLU A 48 -5.99 -7.32 -1.96
CA GLU A 48 -7.13 -6.76 -2.67
C GLU A 48 -7.63 -5.43 -2.09
N GLU A 49 -7.50 -5.20 -0.78
CA GLU A 49 -7.88 -3.90 -0.19
C GLU A 49 -6.89 -2.79 -0.55
N VAL A 50 -5.59 -3.09 -0.55
CA VAL A 50 -4.55 -2.13 -0.94
C VAL A 50 -4.67 -1.83 -2.44
N LYS A 51 -4.85 -2.86 -3.27
CA LYS A 51 -5.07 -2.71 -4.71
C LYS A 51 -6.26 -1.80 -5.02
N LYS A 52 -7.41 -2.03 -4.39
CA LYS A 52 -8.61 -1.18 -4.57
C LYS A 52 -8.38 0.26 -4.11
N ALA A 53 -7.66 0.46 -3.02
CA ALA A 53 -7.34 1.80 -2.53
C ALA A 53 -6.42 2.55 -3.52
N ILE A 54 -5.42 1.88 -4.10
CA ILE A 54 -4.55 2.46 -5.14
C ILE A 54 -5.35 2.76 -6.42
N GLN A 55 -6.20 1.85 -6.88
CA GLN A 55 -7.07 2.08 -8.04
C GLN A 55 -7.97 3.32 -7.85
N ALA A 56 -8.53 3.49 -6.65
CA ALA A 56 -9.30 4.67 -6.31
C ALA A 56 -8.46 5.96 -6.37
N LYS A 57 -7.17 5.91 -6.02
CA LYS A 57 -6.24 7.06 -6.17
C LYS A 57 -5.91 7.38 -7.63
N LEU A 58 -5.74 6.35 -8.45
CA LEU A 58 -5.46 6.47 -9.88
C LEU A 58 -6.70 6.80 -10.73
N ASN A 59 -7.89 6.83 -10.11
CA ASN A 59 -9.19 6.95 -10.80
C ASN A 59 -9.41 5.85 -11.86
N ARG A 60 -9.10 4.59 -11.49
CA ARG A 60 -9.22 3.39 -12.33
C ARG A 60 -10.19 2.36 -11.76
#